data_AF-A0A967Q7N1-F1
#
_entry.id   AF-A0A967Q7N1-F1
#
_cell.length_a   1.000
_cell.length_b   1.000
_cell.length_c   1.000
_cell.angle_alpha   90.00
_cell.angle_beta   90.00
_cell.angle_gamma   90.00
#
_symmetry.space_group_name_H-M   'P 1'
#
loop_
_entity.id
_entity.type
_entity.pdbx_description
1 polymer ?
#
loop_
_entity_poly.entity_id
_entity_poly.type
_entity_poly.pdbx_seq_one_letter_code
_entity_poly.pdbx_strand_id
1 'polypeptide(L)' 'MTRFLIVNDDGPDSPMLAPMAEKLSALGEVSVSVPEREQSWQGKAMTRFGRITAAPLAGLGVRAYTVSGTPSDCVNLA' A
#
# COMPACT_ATOMS: atom_id res chain seq x y z
N MET A 1 18.03 8.22 7.77
CA MET A 1 17.77 7.64 6.44
C MET A 1 16.33 7.93 6.08
N THR A 2 16.07 8.32 4.83
CA THR A 2 14.71 8.62 4.35
C THR A 2 13.92 7.32 4.19
N ARG A 3 12.65 7.33 4.61
CA ARG A 3 11.72 6.21 4.45
C ARG A 3 10.55 6.64 3.58
N PHE A 4 10.17 5.80 2.64
CA PHE A 4 9.04 6.01 1.74
C PHE A 4 7.99 4.92 1.99
N LEU A 5 6.74 5.35 2.06
CA LEU A 5 5.57 4.48 2.03
C LEU A 5 4.81 4.76 0.73
N ILE A 6 4.60 3.70 -0.05
CA ILE A 6 3.78 3.75 -1.26
C ILE A 6 2.40 3.19 -0.93
N VAL A 7 1.37 3.95 -1.29
CA VAL A 7 -0.05 3.65 -1.10
C VAL A 7 -0.77 3.99 -2.40
N ASN A 8 -1.87 3.31 -2.69
CA ASN A 8 -2.79 3.66 -3.76
C ASN A 8 -4.22 3.27 -3.38
N ASP A 9 -5.16 3.59 -4.26
CA ASP A 9 -6.54 3.11 -4.26
C ASP A 9 -6.81 2.05 -5.34
N ASP A 10 -5.99 1.97 -6.40
CA ASP A 10 -6.11 0.94 -7.46
C ASP A 10 -5.91 -0.52 -6.97
N GLY A 11 -5.22 -0.73 -5.84
CA GLY A 11 -4.90 -2.07 -5.31
C GLY A 11 -3.57 -2.67 -5.80
N PRO A 12 -3.32 -3.97 -5.55
CA PRO A 12 -2.01 -4.61 -5.75
C PRO A 12 -1.60 -4.78 -7.20
N ASP A 13 -2.57 -4.83 -8.13
CA ASP A 13 -2.34 -5.04 -9.56
C ASP A 13 -2.06 -3.73 -10.31
N SER A 14 -1.96 -2.60 -9.60
CA SER A 14 -1.65 -1.31 -10.22
C SER A 14 -0.30 -1.37 -10.94
N PRO A 15 -0.24 -1.04 -12.24
CA PRO A 15 0.99 -1.15 -13.04
C PRO A 15 2.08 -0.18 -12.57
N MET A 16 1.75 0.77 -11.71
CA MET A 16 2.67 1.78 -11.20
C MET A 16 3.41 1.38 -9.93
N LEU A 17 2.99 0.32 -9.22
CA LEU A 17 3.61 -0.06 -7.94
C LEU A 17 5.07 -0.50 -8.10
N ALA A 18 5.34 -1.45 -9.00
CA ALA A 18 6.68 -1.94 -9.25
C ALA A 18 7.66 -0.84 -9.70
N PRO A 19 7.38 -0.05 -10.76
CA PRO A 19 8.31 0.99 -11.21
C PRO A 19 8.51 2.11 -10.18
N MET A 20 7.50 2.42 -9.37
CA MET A 20 7.62 3.43 -8.32
C MET A 20 8.46 2.93 -7.14
N ALA A 21 8.25 1.68 -6.71
CA ALA A 21 9.04 1.05 -5.66
C ALA A 21 10.52 0.96 -6.05
N GLU A 22 10.81 0.55 -7.29
CA GLU A 22 12.17 0.49 -7.83
C GLU A 22 12.86 1.86 -7.80
N LYS A 23 12.23 2.89 -8.37
CA LYS A 23 12.83 4.23 -8.45
C LYS A 23 13.06 4.87 -7.08
N LEU A 24 12.12 4.72 -6.15
CA LEU A 24 12.25 5.28 -4.81
C LEU A 24 13.29 4.52 -3.96
N SER A 25 13.56 3.25 -4.25
CA SER A 25 14.57 2.46 -3.54
C SER A 25 15.98 3.01 -3.71
N ALA A 26 16.24 3.75 -4.79
CA ALA A 26 17.51 4.47 -4.97
C ALA A 26 17.68 5.67 -4.02
N LEU A 27 16.60 6.15 -3.41
CA LEU A 27 16.57 7.35 -2.57
C LEU A 27 16.41 7.05 -1.07
N GLY A 28 15.97 5.85 -0.70
CA GLY A 28 15.73 5.48 0.69
C GLY A 28 15.07 4.11 0.85
N GLU A 29 14.68 3.80 2.09
CA GLU A 29 14.00 2.54 2.40
C GLU A 29 12.53 2.64 1.96
N VAL A 30 12.09 1.72 1.10
CA VAL A 30 10.71 1.71 0.56
C VAL A 30 9.89 0.58 1.19
N SER A 31 8.64 0.88 1.47
CA SER A 31 7.59 -0.10 1.79
C SER A 31 6.30 0.22 1.03
N VAL A 32 5.48 -0.79 0.80
CA VAL A 32 4.21 -0.69 0.07
C VAL A 32 3.08 -1.21 0.95
N SER A 33 1.99 -0.46 1.05
CA SER A 33 0.75 -0.90 1.68
C SER A 33 -0.42 -0.47 0.82
N VAL A 34 -1.17 -1.42 0.28
CA VAL A 34 -2.26 -1.14 -0.68
C VAL A 34 -3.52 -1.91 -0.31
N PRO A 35 -4.72 -1.43 -0.64
CA PRO A 35 -5.94 -2.18 -0.38
C PRO A 35 -5.93 -3.51 -1.16
N GLU A 36 -6.55 -4.56 -0.64
CA GLU A 36 -6.65 -5.87 -1.32
C GLU A 36 -7.47 -5.84 -2.62
N ARG A 37 -8.25 -4.77 -2.81
CA ARG A 37 -9.15 -4.54 -3.94
C ARG A 37 -9.07 -3.08 -4.35
N GLU A 38 -9.44 -2.82 -5.58
CA GLU A 38 -9.67 -1.49 -6.15
C GLU A 38 -10.69 -0.69 -5.30
N GLN A 39 -10.36 0.57 -4.98
CA GLN A 39 -11.13 1.46 -4.10
C GLN A 39 -11.17 2.91 -4.59
N SER A 40 -11.05 3.13 -5.91
CA SER A 40 -11.17 4.43 -6.56
C SER A 40 -12.45 5.12 -6.15
N TRP A 41 -12.37 6.45 -6.01
CA TRP A 41 -13.47 7.32 -5.60
C TRP A 41 -14.04 7.05 -4.20
N GLN A 42 -13.40 6.22 -3.38
CA GLN A 42 -13.61 6.34 -1.94
C GLN A 42 -12.97 7.64 -1.46
N GLY A 43 -13.78 8.49 -0.83
CA GLY A 43 -13.26 9.66 -0.11
C GLY A 43 -12.33 9.25 1.04
N LYS A 44 -12.16 10.13 2.03
CA LYS A 44 -11.36 9.79 3.23
C LYS A 44 -12.11 8.82 4.16
N ALA A 45 -12.29 7.58 3.72
CA ALA A 45 -12.91 6.51 4.48
C ALA A 45 -11.87 5.79 5.35
N MET A 46 -12.27 5.36 6.54
CA MET A 46 -11.47 4.58 7.48
C MET A 46 -12.35 3.51 8.11
N THR A 47 -11.79 2.32 8.33
CA THR A 47 -12.51 1.24 8.99
C THR A 47 -12.58 1.51 10.49
N ARG A 48 -13.80 1.77 11.00
CA ARG A 48 -14.04 2.04 12.43
C ARG A 48 -14.35 0.79 13.26
N PHE A 49 -15.08 -0.15 12.67
CA PHE A 49 -15.52 -1.38 13.33
C PHE A 49 -15.10 -2.58 12.49
N GLY A 50 -14.76 -3.68 13.14
CA GLY A 50 -14.27 -4.89 12.49
C GLY A 50 -12.75 -5.01 12.53
N ARG A 51 -12.24 -6.13 12.01
CA ARG A 51 -10.81 -6.45 11.98
C ARG A 51 -10.24 -6.10 10.62
N ILE A 52 -9.12 -5.39 10.62
CA ILE A 52 -8.29 -5.19 9.43
C ILE A 52 -7.18 -6.23 9.44
N THR A 53 -6.95 -6.87 8.30
CA THR A 53 -5.86 -7.84 8.11
C THR A 53 -4.91 -7.35 7.04
N ALA A 54 -3.62 -7.63 7.24
CA ALA A 54 -2.59 -7.42 6.24
C ALA A 54 -2.02 -8.77 5.78
N ALA A 55 -1.79 -8.93 4.48
CA ALA A 55 -1.16 -10.10 3.89
C ALA A 55 0.07 -9.68 3.08
N PRO A 56 1.17 -10.46 3.10
CA PRO A 56 2.36 -10.14 2.31
C PRO A 56 2.05 -10.09 0.80
N LEU A 57 2.56 -9.07 0.13
CA LEU A 57 2.52 -8.93 -1.32
C LEU A 57 3.92 -9.21 -1.88
N ALA A 58 4.04 -10.23 -2.72
CA ALA A 58 5.30 -10.60 -3.36
C ALA A 58 5.51 -9.87 -4.69
N GLY A 59 6.75 -9.88 -5.21
CA GLY A 59 7.05 -9.43 -6.58
C GLY A 59 7.47 -7.97 -6.74
N LEU A 60 7.46 -7.15 -5.67
CA LEU A 60 7.85 -5.73 -5.75
C LEU A 60 9.31 -5.45 -5.33
N GLY A 61 10.06 -6.47 -4.92
CA GLY A 61 11.47 -6.31 -4.46
C GLY A 61 11.63 -5.53 -3.14
N VAL A 62 10.52 -5.10 -2.52
CA VAL A 62 10.46 -4.33 -1.28
C VAL A 62 9.46 -4.99 -0.31
N ARG A 63 9.43 -4.55 0.96
CA ARG A 63 8.40 -5.01 1.90
C ARG A 63 7.05 -4.46 1.47
N ALA A 64 6.13 -5.34 1.09
CA ALA A 64 4.83 -4.97 0.58
C ALA A 64 3.71 -5.78 1.23
N TYR A 65 2.56 -5.14 1.43
CA TYR A 65 1.37 -5.76 2.01
C TYR A 65 0.10 -5.32 1.28
N THR A 66 -0.84 -6.25 1.13
CA THR A 66 -2.25 -5.92 0.88
C THR A 66 -2.99 -5.79 2.21
N VAL A 67 -3.96 -4.88 2.27
CA VAL A 67 -4.75 -4.57 3.47
C VAL A 67 -6.23 -4.73 3.15
N SER A 68 -6.97 -5.41 4.02
CA SER A 68 -8.42 -5.64 3.83
C SER A 68 -9.31 -4.40 4.06
N GLY A 69 -8.70 -3.23 4.26
CA GLY A 69 -9.33 -1.96 4.59
C GLY A 69 -9.14 -0.92 3.49
N THR A 70 -9.35 0.35 3.81
CA THR A 70 -9.27 1.46 2.86
C THR A 70 -7.84 1.94 2.60
N PRO A 71 -7.60 2.81 1.62
CA PRO A 71 -6.30 3.48 1.46
C PRO A 71 -5.85 4.22 2.73
N SER A 72 -6.77 4.79 3.51
CA SER A 72 -6.44 5.41 4.79
C SER A 72 -5.98 4.37 5.83
N ASP A 73 -6.61 3.20 5.84
CA ASP A 73 -6.20 2.10 6.73
C ASP A 73 -4.82 1.56 6.37
N CYS A 74 -4.47 1.54 5.07
CA CYS A 74 -3.13 1.20 4.59
C CYS A 74 -2.05 2.13 5.15
N VAL A 75 -2.33 3.44 5.21
CA VAL A 75 -1.42 4.42 5.82
C VAL A 75 -1.31 4.19 7.33
N ASN A 76 -2.42 3.92 8.01
CA ASN A 76 -2.43 3.78 9.47
C ASN A 76 -1.71 2.52 9.97
N LEU A 77 -1.62 1.47 9.16
CA LEU A 77 -0.97 0.20 9.53
C LEU A 77 0.53 0.15 9.25
N ALA A 78 1.05 1.05 8.43
CA ALA A 78 2.39 0.97 7.86
C ALA A 78 3.49 1.70 8.65
#